data_AF-A0A3D1E6A1-F1
#
_entry.id   AF-A0A3D1E6A1-F1
#
_cell.length_a   1.000
_cell.length_b   1.000
_cell.length_c   1.000
_cell.angle_alpha   90.00
_cell.angle_beta   90.00
_cell.angle_gamma   90.00
#
_symmetry.space_group_name_H-M   'P 1'
#
loop_
_entity.id
_entity.type
_entity.pdbx_description
1 polymer ?
#
loop_
_entity_poly.entity_id
_entity_poly.type
_entity_poly.pdbx_seq_one_letter_code
_entity_poly.pdbx_strand_id
1 'polypeptide(L)' 'ILRDLRNGRILHSRRGSSGGYTLLKPASEITTTEIIRIIDGPIALLPCVSLNYYASCEG' A
#
# COMPACT_ATOMS: atom_id res chain seq x y z
N ILE A 1 -0.68 -7.44 -6.80
CA ILE A 1 -0.03 -7.42 -5.46
C ILE A 1 1.42 -6.90 -5.51
N LEU A 2 2.45 -7.70 -5.90
CA LEU A 2 3.87 -7.23 -5.79
C LEU A 2 4.20 -5.97 -6.61
N ARG A 3 3.62 -5.84 -7.81
CA ARG A 3 3.73 -4.62 -8.63
C ARG A 3 3.09 -3.42 -7.95
N ASP A 4 1.96 -3.62 -7.28
CA ASP A 4 1.23 -2.54 -6.60
C ASP A 4 2.03 -2.09 -5.37
N LEU A 5 2.63 -3.02 -4.62
CA LEU A 5 3.57 -2.72 -3.53
C LEU A 5 4.84 -2.02 -4.01
N ARG A 6 5.35 -2.35 -5.20
CA ARG A 6 6.44 -1.59 -5.84
C ARG A 6 6.00 -0.16 -6.15
N ASN A 7 4.84 0.01 -6.76
CA ASN A 7 4.33 1.33 -7.13
C ASN A 7 4.00 2.18 -5.89
N GLY A 8 3.51 1.55 -4.83
CA GLY A 8 3.30 2.13 -3.50
C GLY A 8 4.58 2.32 -2.68
N ARG A 9 5.77 2.19 -3.28
CA ARG A 9 7.08 2.42 -2.67
C ARG A 9 7.37 1.57 -1.41
N ILE A 10 6.79 0.36 -1.34
CA ILE A 10 7.13 -0.64 -0.32
C ILE A 10 8.27 -1.54 -0.81
N LEU A 11 8.28 -1.88 -2.10
CA LEU A 11 9.26 -2.78 -2.69
C LEU A 11 10.12 -2.11 -3.77
N HIS A 12 11.40 -2.47 -3.79
CA HIS A 12 12.28 -2.29 -4.94
C HIS A 12 12.21 -3.54 -5.82
N SER A 13 12.31 -3.39 -7.14
CA SER A 13 12.35 -4.52 -8.09
C SER A 13 13.68 -4.52 -8.83
N ARG A 14 14.40 -5.64 -8.77
CA ARG A 14 15.65 -5.86 -9.48
C ARG A 14 15.44 -6.88 -10.59
N ARG A 15 15.92 -6.56 -11.80
CA ARG A 15 15.88 -7.45 -12.96
C ARG A 15 17.10 -8.38 -12.99
N GLY A 16 16.99 -9.50 -13.73
CA GLY A 16 18.06 -10.47 -13.94
C GLY A 16 17.76 -11.84 -13.30
N SER A 17 18.59 -12.84 -13.57
CA SER A 17 18.47 -14.20 -13.02
C SER A 17 18.59 -14.27 -11.49
N SER A 18 19.29 -13.31 -10.89
CA SER A 18 19.36 -13.06 -9.44
C SER A 18 18.50 -11.86 -9.00
N GLY A 19 17.50 -11.52 -9.82
CA GLY A 19 16.53 -10.48 -9.54
C GLY A 19 15.51 -10.88 -8.48
N GLY A 20 14.52 -10.01 -8.26
CA GLY A 20 13.48 -10.21 -7.26
C GLY A 20 12.97 -8.90 -6.68
N TYR A 21 12.37 -8.98 -5.50
CA TYR A 21 11.88 -7.84 -4.75
C TYR A 21 12.59 -7.73 -3.40
N THR A 22 12.86 -6.51 -2.98
CA THR A 22 13.39 -6.20 -1.64
C THR A 22 12.59 -5.08 -1.01
N LEU A 23 12.54 -5.04 0.32
CA LEU A 23 11.89 -3.93 1.04
C LEU A 23 12.68 -2.64 0.84
N LEU A 24 11.97 -1.52 0.68
CA LEU A 24 12.56 -0.18 0.57
C LEU A 24 12.89 0.45 1.93
N LYS A 25 12.30 -0.04 3.00
CA LYS A 25 12.55 0.38 4.39
C LYS A 25 12.50 -0.84 5.34
N PRO A 26 13.03 -0.75 6.56
CA PRO A 26 12.95 -1.82 7.54
C PRO A 26 11.51 -2.30 7.74
N ALA A 27 11.31 -3.61 7.92
CA ALA A 27 9.97 -4.18 8.10
C ALA A 27 9.23 -3.59 9.31
N SER A 28 9.96 -3.22 10.36
CA SER A 28 9.44 -2.55 11.56
C SER A 28 8.82 -1.18 11.28
N GLU A 29 9.12 -0.56 10.14
CA GLU A 29 8.58 0.74 9.72
C GLU A 29 7.43 0.60 8.70
N ILE A 30 7.07 -0.63 8.32
CA ILE A 30 5.97 -0.92 7.40
C ILE A 30 4.77 -1.42 8.22
N THR A 31 3.70 -0.64 8.24
CA THR A 31 2.47 -1.05 8.89
C THR A 31 1.62 -1.93 7.96
N THR A 32 0.88 -2.88 8.52
CA THR A 32 -0.10 -3.67 7.75
C THR A 32 -1.15 -2.76 7.09
N THR A 33 -1.50 -1.66 7.76
CA THR A 33 -2.42 -0.63 7.26
C THR A 33 -1.94 0.00 5.95
N GLU A 34 -0.64 0.26 5.79
CA GLU A 34 -0.07 0.74 4.52
C GLU A 34 -0.24 -0.30 3.40
N ILE A 35 0.01 -1.58 3.69
CA ILE A 35 -0.15 -2.66 2.72
C ILE A 35 -1.61 -2.80 2.28
N ILE A 36 -2.55 -2.84 3.23
CA ILE A 36 -4.00 -2.95 2.94
C ILE A 36 -4.45 -1.78 2.07
N ARG A 37 -4.02 -0.54 2.39
CA ARG A 37 -4.37 0.64 1.59
C ARG A 37 -3.92 0.58 0.14
N ILE A 38 -2.78 -0.07 -0.13
CA ILE A 38 -2.26 -0.22 -1.48
C ILE A 38 -3.02 -1.31 -2.26
N ILE A 39 -3.38 -2.40 -1.58
CA ILE A 39 -3.96 -3.59 -2.24
C ILE A 39 -5.49 -3.50 -2.31
N ASP A 40 -6.14 -3.25 -1.19
CA ASP A 40 -7.60 -3.31 -1.02
C ASP A 40 -8.23 -1.91 -0.99
N GLY A 41 -7.43 -0.87 -0.72
CA GLY A 41 -7.89 0.52 -0.69
C GLY A 41 -8.30 0.99 0.72
N PRO A 42 -9.29 1.90 0.83
CA PRO A 42 -9.68 2.48 2.12
C PRO A 42 -10.10 1.41 3.12
N ILE A 43 -9.60 1.51 4.35
CA ILE A 43 -10.00 0.62 5.46
C ILE A 43 -11.35 1.05 6.06
N ALA A 44 -11.64 2.35 5.99
CA ALA A 44 -12.90 2.88 6.47
C ALA A 44 -14.07 2.37 5.62
N LEU A 45 -15.13 1.91 6.28
CA LEU A 45 -16.33 1.37 5.62
C LEU A 45 -17.08 2.41 4.79
N LEU A 46 -17.01 3.68 5.20
CA LEU A 46 -17.59 4.81 4.50
C LEU A 46 -16.48 5.79 4.13
N PRO A 47 -16.41 6.26 2.87
CA PRO A 47 -15.42 7.26 2.45
C PRO A 47 -15.44 8.50 3.33
N CYS A 48 -16.63 8.96 3.74
CA CYS A 48 -16.76 10.20 4.51
C CYS A 48 -16.24 10.16 5.95
N VAL A 49 -15.82 9.00 6.46
CA VAL A 49 -15.10 8.90 7.75
C VAL A 49 -13.64 8.48 7.58
N SER A 50 -13.16 8.37 6.33
CA SER A 50 -11.78 8.01 6.04
C SER A 50 -10.85 9.20 6.18
N LEU A 51 -9.80 9.08 7.00
CA LEU A 51 -8.74 10.10 7.09
C LEU A 51 -7.88 10.20 5.81
N ASN A 52 -7.87 9.16 4.98
CA ASN A 52 -6.95 9.06 3.83
C ASN A 52 -7.69 9.02 2.48
N TYR A 53 -9.00 8.83 2.48
CA TYR A 53 -9.84 8.66 1.28
C TYR A 53 -11.19 9.35 1.49
N TYR A 54 -11.18 10.55 2.06
CA TYR A 54 -12.39 11.29 2.37
C TYR A 54 -13.19 11.63 1.10
N ALA A 55 -14.49 11.42 1.14
CA ALA A 55 -15.46 11.98 0.20
C ALA A 55 -16.69 12.47 0.99
N SER A 56 -17.51 13.35 0.43
CA SER A 56 -18.73 13.79 1.12
C SER A 56 -19.65 12.60 1.40
N CYS A 57 -20.32 12.57 2.56
CA CYS A 57 -21.38 11.59 2.76
C CYS A 57 -22.54 11.94 1.81
N GLU A 58 -23.06 10.94 1.11
CA GLU A 58 -24.34 11.01 0.43
C GLU A 58 -25.38 10.44 1.39
N GLY A 59 -26.37 11.26 1.74
CA GLY A 59 -27.44 10.93 2.69
C GLY A 59 -28.64 10.28 2.01
#